data_AF-A0A964DBS7-F1
#
_entry.id   AF-A0A964DBS7-F1
#
_cell.length_a   1.000
_cell.length_b   1.000
_cell.length_c   1.000
_cell.angle_alpha   90.00
_cell.angle_beta   90.00
_cell.angle_gamma   90.00
#
_symmetry.space_group_name_H-M   'P 1'
#
loop_
_entity.id
_entity.type
_entity.pdbx_description
1 polymer ?
#
loop_
_entity_poly.entity_id
_entity_poly.type
_entity_poly.pdbx_seq_one_letter_code
_entity_poly.pdbx_strand_id
1 'polypeptide(L)' 'MAIQAKSKVVKFGHGGIHIYVPADVRKDSQNRIHAGDEVIVSIDGERLIVQKIPSTVPVINTQE' A
#
# COMPACT_ATOMS: atom_id res chain seq x y z
N MET A 1 -5.86 -8.85 15.36
CA MET A 1 -6.17 -9.90 14.37
C MET A 1 -6.06 -9.27 13.00
N ALA A 2 -5.33 -9.87 12.06
CA ALA A 2 -5.19 -9.32 10.71
C ALA A 2 -6.53 -9.42 9.97
N ILE A 3 -6.96 -8.34 9.32
CA ILE A 3 -8.18 -8.33 8.50
C ILE A 3 -7.88 -9.02 7.16
N GLN A 4 -8.65 -10.05 6.82
CA GLN A 4 -8.56 -10.73 5.53
C GLN A 4 -9.81 -10.40 4.71
N ALA A 5 -9.61 -10.00 3.45
CA ALA A 5 -10.70 -9.74 2.52
C ALA A 5 -10.35 -10.22 1.12
N LYS A 6 -11.37 -10.63 0.35
CA LYS A 6 -11.21 -10.92 -1.07
C LYS A 6 -10.99 -9.60 -1.83
N SER A 7 -10.08 -9.62 -2.79
CA SER A 7 -9.78 -8.49 -3.68
C SER A 7 -10.15 -8.83 -5.12
N LYS A 8 -10.28 -7.80 -5.95
CA LYS A 8 -10.45 -7.92 -7.39
C LYS A 8 -9.17 -7.48 -8.07
N VAL A 9 -8.68 -8.32 -8.99
CA VAL A 9 -7.59 -7.97 -9.90
C VAL A 9 -8.22 -7.67 -11.26
N VAL A 10 -7.90 -6.50 -11.83
CA VAL A 10 -8.35 -6.12 -13.17
C VAL A 10 -7.19 -5.66 -14.01
N LYS A 11 -7.25 -5.97 -15.31
CA LYS A 11 -6.36 -5.37 -16.29
C LYS A 11 -6.86 -3.95 -16.56
N PHE A 12 -5.96 -2.97 -16.53
CA PHE A 12 -6.24 -1.57 -16.82
C PHE A 12 -5.34 -1.09 -17.96
N GLY A 13 -5.96 -0.69 -19.07
CA GLY A 13 -5.24 -0.29 -20.27
C GLY A 13 -4.39 -1.40 -20.89
N HIS A 14 -3.31 -1.01 -21.57
CA HIS A 14 -2.49 -1.94 -22.36
C HIS A 14 -1.55 -2.82 -21.53
N GLY A 15 -1.13 -2.37 -20.33
CA GLY A 15 -0.14 -3.09 -19.51
C GLY A 15 -0.31 -2.96 -18.00
N GLY A 16 -1.31 -2.21 -17.52
CA GLY A 16 -1.53 -2.03 -16.08
C GLY A 16 -2.31 -3.20 -15.48
N ILE A 17 -1.91 -3.64 -14.28
CA ILE A 17 -2.74 -4.48 -13.41
C ILE A 17 -3.15 -3.62 -12.22
N HIS A 18 -4.45 -3.51 -11.98
CA HIS A 18 -4.99 -2.83 -10.81
C HIS A 18 -5.51 -3.87 -9.83
N ILE A 19 -5.08 -3.75 -8.58
CA ILE A 19 -5.52 -4.59 -7.47
C ILE A 19 -6.33 -3.70 -6.53
N TYR A 20 -7.61 -4.01 -6.36
CA TYR A 20 -8.48 -3.22 -5.48
C TYR A 20 -8.23 -3.55 -4.01
N VAL A 21 -7.86 -2.57 -3.20
CA VAL A 21 -7.74 -2.75 -1.74
C VAL A 21 -9.11 -2.52 -1.09
N PRO A 22 -9.70 -3.54 -0.43
CA PRO A 22 -10.99 -3.38 0.25
C PRO A 22 -10.93 -2.31 1.34
N ALA A 23 -12.03 -1.59 1.53
CA ALA A 23 -12.09 -0.47 2.48
C ALA A 23 -11.74 -0.87 3.91
N ASP A 24 -12.13 -2.08 4.33
CA ASP A 24 -11.88 -2.58 5.68
C ASP A 24 -10.40 -2.88 5.91
N VAL A 25 -9.70 -3.38 4.89
CA VAL A 25 -8.24 -3.59 4.91
C VAL A 25 -7.52 -2.24 4.93
N ARG A 26 -7.98 -1.27 4.13
CA ARG A 26 -7.39 0.08 4.07
C ARG A 26 -7.52 0.85 5.39
N LYS A 27 -8.61 0.61 6.12
CA LYS A 27 -8.93 1.27 7.40
C LYS A 27 -8.27 0.59 8.60
N ASP A 28 -7.62 -0.55 8.40
CA ASP A 28 -6.84 -1.19 9.46
C ASP A 28 -5.80 -0.19 9.98
N SER A 29 -5.87 0.11 11.28
CA SER A 29 -5.00 1.09 11.93
C SER A 29 -3.52 0.70 11.85
N GLN A 30 -3.23 -0.60 11.61
CA GLN A 30 -1.88 -1.09 11.42
C GLN A 30 -1.32 -0.82 10.00
N ASN A 31 -2.18 -0.57 9.00
CA ASN A 31 -1.78 -0.40 7.59
C ASN A 31 -2.58 0.71 6.87
N ARG A 32 -2.43 1.94 7.36
CA ARG A 32 -3.17 3.11 6.85
C ARG A 32 -2.61 3.63 5.52
N ILE A 33 -3.02 2.99 4.42
CA ILE A 33 -2.68 3.37 3.04
C ILE A 33 -3.78 4.28 2.46
N HIS A 34 -3.40 5.36 1.79
CA HIS A 34 -4.31 6.28 1.09
C HIS A 34 -4.10 6.25 -0.43
N ALA A 35 -5.11 6.70 -1.16
CA ALA A 35 -4.95 6.92 -2.60
C ALA A 35 -3.86 7.98 -2.81
N GLY A 36 -2.88 7.67 -3.65
CA GLY A 36 -1.72 8.53 -3.90
C GLY A 36 -0.51 8.25 -2.98
N ASP A 37 -0.64 7.38 -1.97
CA ASP A 37 0.52 6.94 -1.19
C ASP A 37 1.47 6.11 -2.08
N GLU A 38 2.77 6.39 -1.98
CA GLU A 38 3.80 5.50 -2.52
C GLU A 38 3.98 4.29 -1.61
N VAL A 39 4.18 3.12 -2.22
CA VAL A 39 4.28 1.83 -1.53
C VAL A 39 5.42 1.01 -2.09
N ILE A 40 6.00 0.18 -1.23
CA ILE A 40 6.93 -0.89 -1.63
C ILE A 40 6.09 -2.11 -1.98
N VAL A 41 6.36 -2.69 -3.15
CA VAL A 41 5.79 -3.97 -3.57
C VAL A 41 6.91 -5.00 -3.63
N SER A 42 6.72 -6.11 -2.93
CA SER A 42 7.68 -7.23 -2.88
C SER A 42 6.97 -8.54 -3.24
N ILE A 43 7.72 -9.49 -3.80
CA ILE A 43 7.23 -10.83 -4.12
C ILE A 43 7.92 -11.82 -3.19
N ASP A 44 7.11 -12.60 -2.47
CA ASP A 44 7.55 -13.70 -1.59
C ASP A 44 6.85 -14.98 -2.03
N GLY A 45 7.52 -15.74 -2.91
CA GLY A 45 6.93 -16.90 -3.58
C GLY A 45 5.68 -16.52 -4.39
N GLU A 46 4.52 -17.05 -3.99
CA GLU A 46 3.23 -16.76 -4.61
C GLU A 46 2.51 -15.56 -3.99
N ARG A 47 3.15 -14.85 -3.06
CA ARG A 47 2.56 -13.72 -2.34
C ARG A 47 3.11 -12.40 -2.86
N LEU A 48 2.21 -11.47 -3.17
CA LEU A 48 2.56 -10.06 -3.38
C LEU A 48 2.31 -9.30 -2.08
N ILE A 49 3.36 -8.68 -1.55
CA ILE A 49 3.35 -7.94 -0.29
C ILE A 49 3.44 -6.45 -0.61
N VAL A 50 2.47 -5.67 -0.09
CA VAL A 50 2.44 -4.21 -0.24
C VAL A 50 2.69 -3.57 1.12
N GLN A 51 3.70 -2.72 1.22
CA GLN A 51 4.06 -2.03 2.45
C GLN A 51 4.08 -0.52 2.21
N LYS A 52 3.54 0.25 3.15
CA LYS A 52 3.64 1.70 3.11
C LYS A 52 5.09 2.13 3.35
N ILE A 53 5.59 3.08 2.57
CA ILE A 53 6.88 3.71 2.86
C ILE A 53 6.73 4.55 4.14
N PRO A 54 7.52 4.28 5.19
CA PRO A 54 7.50 5.12 6.39
C PRO A 54 7.88 6.55 6.01
N SER A 55 7.10 7.52 6.45
CA SER A 55 7.44 8.94 6.30
C SER A 55 8.58 9.30 7.26
N THR A 56 9.78 8.76 7.07
CA THR A 56 10.99 9.23 7.75
C THR A 56 11.61 10.35 6.92
N VAL A 57 11.07 11.55 7.08
CA VAL A 57 11.85 12.77 6.86
C VAL A 57 12.21 13.28 8.25
N PRO A 58 13.46 13.16 8.73
CA PRO A 58 13.90 14.04 9.80
C PRO A 58 13.79 15.46 9.22
N VAL A 59 12.83 16.24 9.72
CA VAL A 59 12.80 17.68 9.48
C VAL A 59 14.03 18.23 10.20
N ILE A 60 15.14 18.36 9.46
CA ILE A 60 16.29 19.10 9.94
C ILE A 60 15.84 20.56 9.88
N ASN A 61 15.34 21.08 11.00
CA ASN A 61 15.12 22.51 11.17
C ASN A 61 16.49 23.19 11.18
N THR A 62 17.01 23.53 9.99
CA THR A 62 18.08 24.52 9.89
C THR A 62 17.42 25.88 10.13
N GLN A 63 17.41 26.32 11.38
CA GLN A 63 17.14 27.72 11.70
C GLN A 63 18.34 28.54 11.21
N GLU A 64 18.07 29.52 10.35
CA GLU A 64 19.00 30.58 9.95
C GLU A 64 19.37 31.48 11.15
#